data_AF-A0AAD9NY89-F1
#
_entry.id   AF-A0AAD9NY89-F1
#
_cell.length_a   1.000
_cell.length_b   1.000
_cell.length_c   1.000
_cell.angle_alpha   90.00
_cell.angle_beta   90.00
_cell.angle_gamma   90.00
#
_symmetry.space_group_name_H-M   'P 1'
#
loop_
_entity.id
_entity.type
_entity.pdbx_description
1 polymer ?
#
loop_
_entity_poly.entity_id
_entity_poly.type
_entity_poly.pdbx_seq_one_letter_code
_entity_poly.pdbx_strand_id
1 'polypeptide(L)'
;MSIVDYGQCAEDHQRMLVLVQQVGCHMASKTFSRLFDRIAKVQEVDIPNNNRTVHLRYKKTYAKKNSEWGDFQAHRKIIGLICLGAYEDEDEVTQLSKLYSDITQLYSSTLFDSRLFIFGPEVIDRSANNQRNGAVKSGAKSKRLRSDSRGPFDDPLSASLLQRTACSQEQTQEQVLSECKKSPAKLVSGSTHIIHYPTTEDCGTLEERLKEFVASLFWVLEGKRLDRSFERQERIPMLTAPFEKKDMVGLDIDSRTYRKRYQGRLRKQTGDLCLLAGLPGEAVLQYQAALDILKVAADWLWVAACYEGMCSASVSKVEPQVEKTSFQRNMSFSMKRGASALNEAGLLIGSLTRAYSNGLDLTDDRLRNCLLPRDVVDKYREAMMHYSKFKNAGIIELEACLKACRVLIKHKAKL
;
A
#
# COMPACT_ATOMS: atom_id res chain seq x y z
N MET A 1 22.98 12.05 6.65
CA MET A 1 23.02 10.61 6.37
C MET A 1 21.73 9.98 6.87
N SER A 2 21.26 8.91 6.24
CA SER A 2 20.17 8.07 6.77
C SER A 2 20.63 7.40 8.08
N ILE A 3 19.70 6.86 8.86
CA ILE A 3 20.01 6.27 10.18
C ILE A 3 19.70 4.79 10.10
N VAL A 4 20.64 3.97 10.59
CA VAL A 4 20.50 2.51 10.69
C VAL A 4 19.27 2.17 11.55
N ASP A 5 18.30 1.45 10.98
CA ASP A 5 17.18 0.87 11.73
C ASP A 5 17.60 -0.49 12.27
N TYR A 6 18.24 -0.49 13.44
CA TYR A 6 18.62 -1.73 14.12
C TYR A 6 17.44 -2.66 14.37
N GLY A 7 16.20 -2.17 14.43
CA GLY A 7 15.00 -2.98 14.63
C GLY A 7 14.44 -3.60 13.35
N GLN A 8 14.98 -3.26 12.16
CA GLN A 8 14.47 -3.78 10.90
C GLN A 8 14.80 -5.27 10.71
N CYS A 9 13.80 -6.08 10.40
CA CYS A 9 13.95 -7.52 10.18
C CYS A 9 13.66 -7.92 8.72
N ALA A 10 13.97 -9.15 8.34
CA ALA A 10 13.69 -9.68 7.00
C ALA A 10 12.17 -9.65 6.72
N GLU A 11 11.36 -9.97 7.73
CA GLU A 11 9.90 -9.95 7.67
C GLU A 11 9.33 -8.54 7.50
N ASP A 12 10.09 -7.47 7.75
CA ASP A 12 9.60 -6.13 7.47
C ASP A 12 9.48 -5.86 5.95
N HIS A 13 10.15 -6.66 5.09
CA HIS A 13 10.03 -6.50 3.64
C HIS A 13 8.63 -6.82 3.11
N GLN A 14 7.81 -7.58 3.85
CA GLN A 14 6.41 -7.87 3.52
C GLN A 14 5.41 -6.97 4.26
N ARG A 15 5.89 -5.97 5.01
CA ARG A 15 5.03 -5.11 5.82
C ARG A 15 4.83 -3.74 5.19
N MET A 16 3.57 -3.37 5.00
CA MET A 16 3.15 -2.03 4.64
C MET A 16 3.43 -1.07 5.80
N LEU A 17 4.23 -0.02 5.55
CA LEU A 17 4.61 0.95 6.57
C LEU A 17 3.54 2.03 6.70
N VAL A 18 2.97 2.14 7.90
CA VAL A 18 1.95 3.13 8.26
C VAL A 18 2.48 4.04 9.36
N LEU A 19 2.43 5.34 9.13
CA LEU A 19 2.75 6.35 10.12
C LEU A 19 1.49 6.68 10.94
N VAL A 20 1.62 6.71 12.27
CA VAL A 20 0.53 7.11 13.18
C VAL A 20 0.95 8.39 13.89
N GLN A 21 0.23 9.48 13.66
CA GLN A 21 0.54 10.79 14.22
C GLN A 21 -0.58 11.32 15.10
N GLN A 22 -0.20 11.98 16.18
CA GLN A 22 -1.12 12.79 16.96
C GLN A 22 -1.29 14.15 16.28
N VAL A 23 -2.53 14.64 16.21
CA VAL A 23 -2.87 15.99 15.76
C VAL A 23 -3.64 16.72 16.85
N GLY A 24 -3.43 18.03 16.97
CA GLY A 24 -4.01 18.86 18.03
C GLY A 24 -3.37 18.66 19.40
N CYS A 25 -3.86 19.40 20.40
CA CYS A 25 -3.31 19.48 21.75
C CYS A 25 -4.15 18.79 22.83
N HIS A 26 -5.45 18.54 22.61
CA HIS A 26 -6.36 17.99 23.62
C HIS A 26 -6.10 16.52 23.97
N MET A 27 -5.36 15.79 23.11
CA MET A 27 -5.05 14.40 23.37
C MET A 27 -3.81 14.26 24.27
N ALA A 28 -4.00 13.75 25.49
CA ALA A 28 -2.89 13.42 26.37
C ALA A 28 -1.99 12.30 25.79
N SER A 29 -0.67 12.40 26.01
CA SER A 29 0.32 11.43 25.49
C SER A 29 0.07 9.97 25.92
N LYS A 30 -0.47 9.76 27.12
CA LYS A 30 -0.87 8.42 27.61
C LYS A 30 -2.02 7.85 26.78
N THR A 31 -3.01 8.67 26.45
CA THR A 31 -4.15 8.27 25.62
C THR A 31 -3.73 7.97 24.18
N PHE A 32 -2.89 8.83 23.60
CA PHE A 32 -2.29 8.55 22.29
C PHE A 32 -1.52 7.22 22.29
N SER A 33 -0.72 6.95 23.32
CA SER A 33 0.03 5.70 23.40
C SER A 33 -0.87 4.47 23.52
N ARG A 34 -1.96 4.54 24.31
CA ARG A 34 -2.95 3.45 24.38
C ARG A 34 -3.62 3.19 23.03
N LEU A 35 -4.04 4.24 22.32
CA LEU A 35 -4.65 4.10 20.99
C LEU A 35 -3.64 3.55 19.98
N PHE A 36 -2.40 4.03 19.99
CA PHE A 36 -1.34 3.50 19.15
C PHE A 36 -1.13 2.01 19.39
N ASP A 37 -1.05 1.58 20.65
CA ASP A 37 -0.85 0.16 20.98
C ASP A 37 -2.05 -0.69 20.52
N ARG A 38 -3.27 -0.15 20.58
CA ARG A 38 -4.48 -0.80 20.04
C ARG A 38 -4.43 -0.92 18.51
N ILE A 39 -4.08 0.15 17.80
CA ILE A 39 -3.90 0.14 16.33
C ILE A 39 -2.80 -0.85 15.94
N ALA A 40 -1.68 -0.83 16.66
CA ALA A 40 -0.52 -1.68 16.40
C ALA A 40 -0.75 -3.16 16.68
N LYS A 41 -1.89 -3.57 17.27
CA LYS A 41 -2.32 -4.98 17.34
C LYS A 41 -2.86 -5.49 16.01
N VAL A 42 -3.36 -4.62 15.14
CA VAL A 42 -3.88 -4.98 13.81
C VAL A 42 -2.73 -5.07 12.81
N GLN A 43 -1.82 -6.02 13.02
CA GLN A 43 -0.62 -6.18 12.16
C GLN A 43 -0.88 -7.02 10.92
N GLU A 44 -1.98 -7.78 10.90
CA GLU A 44 -2.31 -8.74 9.85
C GLU A 44 -3.79 -8.60 9.52
N VAL A 45 -4.09 -8.50 8.24
CA VAL A 45 -5.46 -8.35 7.75
C VAL A 45 -5.66 -9.24 6.53
N ASP A 46 -6.68 -10.08 6.60
CA ASP A 46 -7.14 -10.86 5.45
C ASP A 46 -7.93 -9.96 4.51
N ILE A 47 -7.54 -9.93 3.25
CA ILE A 47 -8.19 -9.16 2.21
C ILE A 47 -9.46 -9.90 1.74
N PRO A 48 -10.64 -9.28 1.82
CA PRO A 48 -11.89 -9.88 1.38
C PRO A 48 -11.82 -10.35 -0.08
N ASN A 49 -12.37 -11.55 -0.36
CA ASN A 49 -12.47 -12.14 -1.70
C ASN A 49 -11.12 -12.38 -2.42
N ASN A 50 -9.99 -12.32 -1.71
CA ASN A 50 -8.66 -12.41 -2.32
C ASN A 50 -7.75 -13.47 -1.65
N ASN A 51 -8.23 -14.15 -0.60
CA ASN A 51 -7.52 -15.16 0.21
C ASN A 51 -6.11 -14.74 0.68
N ARG A 52 -5.74 -13.47 0.54
CA ARG A 52 -4.40 -12.96 0.86
C ARG A 52 -4.43 -12.27 2.21
N THR A 53 -3.42 -12.52 3.01
CA THR A 53 -3.16 -11.80 4.26
C THR A 53 -2.07 -10.78 3.98
N VAL A 54 -2.29 -9.53 4.37
CA VAL A 54 -1.29 -8.47 4.27
C VAL A 54 -0.81 -8.08 5.65
N HIS A 55 0.47 -7.70 5.74
CA HIS A 55 1.10 -7.35 7.02
C HIS A 55 1.40 -5.86 7.10
N LEU A 56 1.34 -5.30 8.31
CA LEU A 56 1.51 -3.88 8.57
C LEU A 56 2.60 -3.64 9.62
N ARG A 57 3.31 -2.54 9.47
CA ARG A 57 4.28 -2.02 10.45
C ARG A 57 3.87 -0.59 10.79
N TYR A 58 3.48 -0.35 12.04
CA TYR A 58 3.12 0.98 12.52
C TYR A 58 4.30 1.67 13.18
N LYS A 59 4.47 2.98 12.93
CA LYS A 59 5.49 3.81 13.58
C LYS A 59 4.87 5.13 14.06
N LYS A 60 5.22 5.57 15.28
CA LYS A 60 4.90 6.92 15.80
C LYS A 60 5.74 8.01 15.14
N THR A 61 6.99 7.68 14.82
CA THR A 61 7.97 8.57 14.21
C THR A 61 8.82 7.78 13.22
N TYR A 62 9.05 8.34 12.05
CA TYR A 62 9.90 7.73 11.03
C TYR A 62 10.75 8.79 10.33
N ALA A 63 12.03 8.53 10.18
CA ALA A 63 12.95 9.50 9.60
C ALA A 63 12.69 9.66 8.09
N LYS A 64 12.48 10.90 7.63
CA LYS A 64 12.28 11.20 6.19
C LYS A 64 13.42 10.65 5.32
N LYS A 65 14.66 10.76 5.79
CA LYS A 65 15.86 10.20 5.12
C LYS A 65 15.82 8.68 4.96
N ASN A 66 15.12 7.95 5.84
CA ASN A 66 14.94 6.51 5.69
C ASN A 66 13.85 6.20 4.65
N SER A 67 12.81 7.04 4.56
CA SER A 67 11.77 6.93 3.53
C SER A 67 12.29 7.22 2.11
N GLU A 68 13.35 8.03 1.96
CA GLU A 68 13.98 8.32 0.66
C GLU A 68 14.56 7.07 -0.01
N TRP A 69 14.90 6.04 0.76
CA TRP A 69 15.31 4.73 0.23
C TRP A 69 14.14 3.89 -0.29
N GLY A 70 12.90 4.39 -0.23
CA GLY A 70 11.69 3.67 -0.59
C GLY A 70 11.60 3.22 -2.05
N ASP A 71 12.32 3.87 -2.97
CA ASP A 71 12.41 3.38 -4.37
C ASP A 71 13.38 2.21 -4.49
N PHE A 72 14.40 2.19 -3.63
CA PHE A 72 15.37 1.10 -3.57
C PHE A 72 14.87 -0.10 -2.77
N GLN A 73 14.10 0.13 -1.70
CA GLN A 73 13.52 -0.88 -0.82
C GLN A 73 12.09 -0.45 -0.43
N ALA A 74 11.07 -1.03 -1.08
CA ALA A 74 9.68 -0.54 -0.96
C ALA A 74 9.14 -0.51 0.48
N HIS A 75 9.54 -1.47 1.33
CA HIS A 75 9.10 -1.55 2.73
C HIS A 75 9.55 -0.37 3.61
N ARG A 76 10.45 0.49 3.11
CA ARG A 76 10.82 1.74 3.80
C ARG A 76 9.90 2.92 3.46
N LYS A 77 9.05 2.78 2.46
CA LYS A 77 8.17 3.84 1.97
C LYS A 77 6.94 3.92 2.85
N ILE A 78 6.66 5.11 3.41
CA ILE A 78 5.40 5.36 4.12
C ILE A 78 4.29 5.37 3.08
N ILE A 79 3.39 4.39 3.14
CA ILE A 79 2.26 4.28 2.21
C ILE A 79 0.92 4.57 2.88
N GLY A 80 0.85 4.54 4.21
CA GLY A 80 -0.36 4.86 4.96
C GLY A 80 -0.10 5.89 6.06
N LEU A 81 -1.11 6.73 6.33
CA LEU A 81 -1.11 7.72 7.40
C LEU A 81 -2.38 7.61 8.22
N ILE A 82 -2.23 7.50 9.53
CA ILE A 82 -3.31 7.57 10.49
C ILE A 82 -3.06 8.76 11.40
N CYS A 83 -3.97 9.72 11.42
CA CYS A 83 -3.95 10.84 12.35
C CYS A 83 -4.97 10.62 13.47
N LEU A 84 -4.59 10.92 14.72
CA LEU A 84 -5.43 10.81 15.90
C LEU A 84 -5.55 12.19 16.55
N GLY A 85 -6.76 12.72 16.70
CA GLY A 85 -7.02 14.02 17.33
C GLY A 85 -8.12 13.95 18.38
N ALA A 86 -8.09 14.83 19.36
CA ALA A 86 -9.21 15.03 20.27
C ALA A 86 -9.70 16.47 20.15
N TYR A 87 -11.00 16.68 20.34
CA TYR A 87 -11.64 17.99 20.26
C TYR A 87 -12.75 18.12 21.31
N GLU A 88 -13.04 19.35 21.69
CA GLU A 88 -14.17 19.72 22.56
C GLU A 88 -15.22 20.53 21.79
N ASP A 89 -14.78 21.38 20.86
CA ASP A 89 -15.62 22.30 20.09
C ASP A 89 -15.56 22.05 18.56
N GLU A 90 -16.56 22.54 17.83
CA GLU A 90 -16.64 22.40 16.36
C GLU A 90 -15.51 23.14 15.62
N ASP A 91 -15.06 24.27 16.16
CA ASP A 91 -13.93 25.03 15.61
C ASP A 91 -12.63 24.21 15.63
N GLU A 92 -12.45 23.38 16.67
CA GLU A 92 -11.28 22.51 16.78
C GLU A 92 -11.33 21.37 15.75
N VAL A 93 -12.51 20.84 15.41
CA VAL A 93 -12.66 19.86 14.33
C VAL A 93 -12.15 20.42 13.00
N THR A 94 -12.46 21.69 12.73
CA THR A 94 -11.97 22.38 11.53
C THR A 94 -10.44 22.56 11.56
N GLN A 95 -9.88 22.91 12.72
CA GLN A 95 -8.43 23.01 12.90
C GLN A 95 -7.72 21.66 12.74
N LEU A 96 -8.26 20.58 13.32
CA LEU A 96 -7.74 19.23 13.17
C LEU A 96 -7.76 18.76 11.71
N SER A 97 -8.83 19.08 10.99
CA SER A 97 -8.98 18.79 9.56
C SER A 97 -7.90 19.49 8.72
N LYS A 98 -7.59 20.76 9.06
CA LYS A 98 -6.51 21.51 8.42
C LYS A 98 -5.13 20.90 8.71
N LEU A 99 -4.83 20.62 9.98
CA LEU A 99 -3.57 19.97 10.37
C LEU A 99 -3.40 18.61 9.68
N TYR A 100 -4.47 17.83 9.59
CA TYR A 100 -4.49 16.57 8.87
C TYR A 100 -4.18 16.75 7.38
N SER A 101 -4.77 17.75 6.72
CA SER A 101 -4.48 18.08 5.32
C SER A 101 -3.00 18.45 5.12
N ASP A 102 -2.44 19.29 6.01
CA ASP A 102 -1.04 19.73 5.93
C ASP A 102 -0.06 18.55 6.05
N ILE A 103 -0.32 17.64 7.01
CA ILE A 103 0.47 16.42 7.18
C ILE A 103 0.32 15.49 5.97
N THR A 104 -0.91 15.31 5.48
CA THR A 104 -1.17 14.47 4.30
C THR A 104 -0.39 14.97 3.08
N GLN A 105 -0.34 16.29 2.88
CA GLN A 105 0.41 16.92 1.80
C GLN A 105 1.93 16.64 1.90
N LEU A 106 2.49 16.62 3.12
CA LEU A 106 3.90 16.32 3.36
C LEU A 106 4.34 14.95 2.84
N TYR A 107 3.43 13.96 2.85
CA TYR A 107 3.69 12.58 2.42
C TYR A 107 3.03 12.20 1.09
N SER A 108 2.38 13.15 0.40
CA SER A 108 1.61 12.94 -0.84
C SER A 108 2.34 12.17 -1.95
N SER A 109 3.68 12.27 -2.02
CA SER A 109 4.48 11.54 -3.02
C SER A 109 4.50 10.02 -2.86
N THR A 110 4.20 9.50 -1.67
CA THR A 110 4.31 8.06 -1.36
C THR A 110 3.02 7.45 -0.81
N LEU A 111 2.12 8.28 -0.31
CA LEU A 111 0.90 7.88 0.37
C LEU A 111 -0.12 7.25 -0.59
N PHE A 112 -0.73 6.14 -0.18
CA PHE A 112 -1.77 5.45 -0.92
C PHE A 112 -3.15 5.78 -0.34
N ASP A 113 -3.25 5.85 1.00
CA ASP A 113 -4.44 6.30 1.70
C ASP A 113 -4.06 6.95 3.04
N SER A 114 -4.98 7.77 3.56
CA SER A 114 -4.87 8.38 4.88
C SER A 114 -6.23 8.52 5.55
N ARG A 115 -6.24 8.42 6.88
CA ARG A 115 -7.44 8.61 7.70
C ARG A 115 -7.15 9.41 8.95
N LEU A 116 -8.12 10.20 9.36
CA LEU A 116 -8.15 10.97 10.59
C LEU A 116 -9.23 10.37 11.51
N PHE A 117 -8.84 9.94 12.70
CA PHE A 117 -9.77 9.56 13.76
C PHE A 117 -9.79 10.66 14.80
N ILE A 118 -10.97 11.20 15.07
CA ILE A 118 -11.17 12.24 16.07
C ILE A 118 -12.07 11.78 17.20
N PHE A 119 -11.74 12.21 18.41
CA PHE A 119 -12.41 11.83 19.65
C PHE A 119 -12.94 13.08 20.35
N GLY A 120 -14.24 13.16 20.55
CA GLY A 120 -14.87 14.34 21.13
C GLY A 120 -16.39 14.21 21.16
N PRO A 121 -17.09 15.12 21.84
CA PRO A 121 -18.54 15.08 21.92
C PRO A 121 -19.15 15.03 20.51
N GLU A 122 -20.19 14.22 20.35
CA GLU A 122 -20.84 14.02 19.06
C GLU A 122 -21.43 15.36 18.61
N VAL A 123 -20.91 15.90 17.50
CA VAL A 123 -21.45 17.12 16.90
C VAL A 123 -22.81 16.73 16.32
N ILE A 124 -23.88 17.02 17.07
CA ILE A 124 -25.24 16.83 16.57
C ILE A 124 -25.37 17.73 15.34
N ASP A 125 -25.39 17.13 14.17
CA ASP A 125 -25.65 17.82 12.91
C ASP A 125 -27.08 18.40 12.97
N ARG A 126 -27.19 19.68 13.38
CA ARG A 126 -28.47 20.37 13.55
C ARG A 126 -29.19 20.60 12.21
N SER A 127 -28.62 20.15 11.09
CA SER A 127 -29.15 20.27 9.74
C SER A 127 -30.36 19.35 9.46
N ALA A 128 -30.59 18.28 10.24
CA ALA A 128 -31.64 17.30 9.96
C ALA A 128 -32.97 17.52 10.73
N ASN A 129 -32.99 18.39 11.75
CA ASN A 129 -34.13 18.45 12.69
C ASN A 129 -35.15 19.58 12.46
N ASN A 130 -35.04 20.35 11.38
CA ASN A 130 -36.00 21.40 11.03
C ASN A 130 -37.12 20.97 10.06
N GLN A 131 -37.33 19.67 9.83
CA GLN A 131 -38.46 19.16 9.03
C GLN A 131 -39.47 18.27 9.78
N ARG A 132 -39.40 18.22 11.12
CA ARG A 132 -40.41 17.50 11.92
C ARG A 132 -40.90 18.34 13.08
N ASN A 133 -41.65 19.40 12.78
CA ASN A 133 -42.69 19.92 13.66
C ASN A 133 -43.65 20.79 12.84
N GLY A 134 -44.69 20.15 12.31
CA GLY A 134 -45.74 20.78 11.53
C GLY A 134 -46.86 19.80 11.22
N ALA A 135 -47.44 19.17 12.26
CA ALA A 135 -48.63 18.35 12.14
C ALA A 135 -49.72 18.89 13.07
N VAL A 136 -50.60 19.74 12.53
CA VAL A 136 -51.95 19.97 13.06
C VAL A 136 -52.95 19.72 11.94
N LYS A 137 -54.01 19.00 12.31
CA LYS A 137 -54.96 18.24 11.49
C LYS A 137 -56.03 19.10 10.82
N SER A 138 -56.38 18.74 9.59
CA SER A 138 -57.74 18.59 9.03
C SER A 138 -57.57 18.02 7.61
N GLY A 139 -58.37 17.13 7.02
CA GLY A 139 -59.75 16.72 7.25
C GLY A 139 -60.45 16.75 5.89
N ALA A 140 -60.67 15.56 5.30
CA ALA A 140 -61.63 15.24 4.22
C ALA A 140 -61.26 15.40 2.71
N LYS A 141 -61.20 14.22 2.06
CA LYS A 141 -61.94 13.77 0.85
C LYS A 141 -61.83 14.54 -0.50
N SER A 142 -61.21 13.83 -1.46
CA SER A 142 -61.79 13.34 -2.73
C SER A 142 -61.62 14.12 -4.05
N LYS A 143 -61.27 13.33 -5.08
CA LYS A 143 -61.55 13.41 -6.52
C LYS A 143 -60.72 14.30 -7.46
N ARG A 144 -60.01 13.60 -8.36
CA ARG A 144 -59.59 14.03 -9.71
C ARG A 144 -60.79 14.47 -10.57
N LEU A 145 -60.58 15.49 -11.41
CA LEU A 145 -61.06 15.55 -12.81
C LEU A 145 -60.33 16.69 -13.56
N ARG A 146 -60.20 16.51 -14.89
CA ARG A 146 -59.45 17.32 -15.85
C ARG A 146 -60.33 18.38 -16.54
N SER A 147 -59.62 19.29 -17.22
CA SER A 147 -59.89 20.02 -18.49
C SER A 147 -60.84 21.22 -18.52
N ASP A 148 -60.27 22.36 -18.97
CA ASP A 148 -60.67 23.31 -20.05
C ASP A 148 -60.33 24.75 -19.63
N SER A 149 -60.21 25.78 -20.47
CA SER A 149 -59.66 26.08 -21.81
C SER A 149 -59.82 27.62 -21.99
N ARG A 150 -59.06 28.24 -22.92
CA ARG A 150 -59.22 29.56 -23.60
C ARG A 150 -58.40 30.80 -23.11
N GLY A 151 -57.69 31.42 -24.08
CA GLY A 151 -56.84 32.65 -24.04
C GLY A 151 -57.63 33.97 -24.20
N PRO A 152 -57.22 35.01 -24.99
CA PRO A 152 -56.14 35.10 -26.02
C PRO A 152 -55.36 36.48 -26.12
N PHE A 153 -54.52 36.61 -27.18
CA PHE A 153 -54.00 37.83 -27.89
C PHE A 153 -52.75 38.57 -27.33
N ASP A 154 -51.74 39.07 -28.08
CA ASP A 154 -51.43 39.32 -29.50
C ASP A 154 -49.88 39.41 -29.74
N ASP A 155 -49.31 38.65 -30.71
CA ASP A 155 -48.53 39.03 -31.93
C ASP A 155 -47.49 40.22 -31.98
N PRO A 156 -46.62 40.37 -33.03
CA PRO A 156 -45.59 39.45 -33.59
C PRO A 156 -44.30 40.17 -34.19
N LEU A 157 -43.44 39.39 -34.89
CA LEU A 157 -42.46 39.74 -35.99
C LEU A 157 -41.04 40.27 -35.59
N SER A 158 -39.91 39.96 -36.25
CA SER A 158 -39.55 39.16 -37.45
C SER A 158 -38.00 38.94 -37.59
N ALA A 159 -37.61 37.86 -38.29
CA ALA A 159 -36.49 37.64 -39.26
C ALA A 159 -35.13 38.38 -39.08
N SER A 160 -33.98 37.73 -38.83
CA SER A 160 -33.14 36.84 -39.66
C SER A 160 -32.13 37.49 -40.65
N LEU A 161 -30.84 37.15 -40.43
CA LEU A 161 -29.80 36.76 -41.41
C LEU A 161 -28.87 37.80 -42.12
N LEU A 162 -27.60 37.35 -42.30
CA LEU A 162 -26.50 37.80 -43.20
C LEU A 162 -25.57 38.92 -42.68
N GLN A 163 -24.26 39.03 -43.00
CA GLN A 163 -23.19 38.18 -43.55
C GLN A 163 -21.86 38.99 -43.48
N ARG A 164 -20.73 38.28 -43.53
CA ARG A 164 -19.29 38.68 -43.61
C ARG A 164 -18.90 39.96 -44.39
N THR A 165 -17.80 40.62 -43.93
CA THR A 165 -16.48 40.90 -44.61
C THR A 165 -15.61 41.84 -43.72
N ALA A 166 -14.45 41.44 -43.17
CA ALA A 166 -13.04 41.47 -43.67
C ALA A 166 -12.26 42.81 -43.50
N CYS A 167 -11.15 42.83 -42.70
CA CYS A 167 -9.89 43.57 -42.99
C CYS A 167 -8.74 43.30 -41.97
N SER A 168 -7.66 42.67 -42.48
CA SER A 168 -6.19 42.76 -42.33
C SER A 168 -5.40 43.28 -41.09
N GLN A 169 -4.24 42.59 -40.89
CA GLN A 169 -2.91 42.95 -40.30
C GLN A 169 -2.82 43.00 -38.75
N GLU A 170 -1.81 42.49 -38.04
CA GLU A 170 -0.48 41.93 -38.38
C GLU A 170 0.08 41.11 -37.17
N GLN A 171 1.26 40.51 -37.36
CA GLN A 171 1.93 39.41 -36.64
C GLN A 171 2.23 39.62 -35.14
N THR A 172 2.28 38.54 -34.34
CA THR A 172 3.48 38.01 -33.61
C THR A 172 3.12 36.83 -32.68
N GLN A 173 3.87 35.72 -32.79
CA GLN A 173 4.15 34.58 -31.87
C GLN A 173 3.13 34.11 -30.79
N GLU A 174 2.76 32.82 -30.84
CA GLU A 174 2.72 31.80 -29.76
C GLU A 174 1.57 30.79 -29.95
N GLN A 175 1.91 29.49 -30.05
CA GLN A 175 1.04 28.31 -29.84
C GLN A 175 1.87 27.04 -30.21
N VAL A 176 1.90 25.91 -29.50
CA VAL A 176 0.89 25.20 -28.70
C VAL A 176 1.58 24.27 -27.67
N LEU A 177 1.23 24.38 -26.38
CA LEU A 177 0.99 23.19 -25.54
C LEU A 177 0.06 23.57 -24.38
N SER A 178 -1.13 22.97 -24.41
CA SER A 178 -2.23 23.16 -23.48
C SER A 178 -1.92 22.55 -22.11
N GLU A 179 -1.59 23.41 -21.14
CA GLU A 179 -1.60 23.06 -19.71
C GLU A 179 -2.98 23.32 -19.11
N CYS A 180 -3.51 22.28 -18.49
CA CYS A 180 -4.82 22.21 -17.88
C CYS A 180 -4.92 23.19 -16.68
N LYS A 181 -5.90 24.09 -16.74
CA LYS A 181 -6.23 25.06 -15.71
C LYS A 181 -6.69 24.37 -14.43
N LYS A 182 -6.03 24.71 -13.32
CA LYS A 182 -6.47 24.47 -11.94
C LYS A 182 -7.85 25.10 -11.70
N SER A 183 -8.74 24.37 -11.04
CA SER A 183 -9.92 24.94 -10.36
C SER A 183 -9.76 24.76 -8.84
N PRO A 184 -10.19 25.74 -8.03
CA PRO A 184 -10.00 25.71 -6.58
C PRO A 184 -11.01 24.78 -5.90
N ALA A 185 -10.54 24.16 -4.81
CA ALA A 185 -11.27 23.23 -3.97
C ALA A 185 -12.60 23.83 -3.46
N LYS A 186 -13.69 23.10 -3.72
CA LYS A 186 -14.95 23.25 -2.99
C LYS A 186 -14.84 22.49 -1.66
N LEU A 187 -14.94 23.23 -0.57
CA LEU A 187 -15.22 22.74 0.77
C LEU A 187 -16.63 22.11 0.77
N VAL A 188 -16.74 20.80 0.97
CA VAL A 188 -18.01 20.09 1.14
C VAL A 188 -17.84 19.00 2.20
N SER A 189 -18.69 19.11 3.23
CA SER A 189 -18.94 18.15 4.29
C SER A 189 -19.19 16.73 3.76
N GLY A 190 -18.52 15.73 4.35
CA GLY A 190 -18.65 14.31 4.02
C GLY A 190 -17.35 13.61 3.60
N SER A 191 -16.22 13.86 4.28
CA SER A 191 -14.97 13.15 3.94
C SER A 191 -14.97 11.76 4.57
N THR A 192 -15.04 10.71 3.75
CA THR A 192 -14.84 9.28 4.13
C THR A 192 -13.54 9.00 4.90
N HIS A 193 -12.64 9.98 4.94
CA HIS A 193 -11.34 9.93 5.60
C HIS A 193 -11.35 10.45 7.04
N ILE A 194 -12.39 11.15 7.50
CA ILE A 194 -12.52 11.64 8.89
C ILE A 194 -13.56 10.78 9.60
N ILE A 195 -13.17 10.18 10.72
CA ILE A 195 -13.97 9.23 11.49
C ILE A 195 -14.10 9.78 12.90
N HIS A 196 -15.34 9.94 13.35
CA HIS A 196 -15.66 10.48 14.67
C HIS A 196 -15.98 9.37 15.67
N TYR A 197 -15.49 9.53 16.89
CA TYR A 197 -15.86 8.73 18.04
C TYR A 197 -16.23 9.64 19.22
N PRO A 198 -17.27 9.31 20.01
CA PRO A 198 -17.64 10.09 21.19
C PRO A 198 -16.51 10.20 22.21
N THR A 199 -15.83 9.08 22.47
CA THR A 199 -14.71 9.01 23.41
C THR A 199 -13.67 7.99 22.93
N THR A 200 -12.49 8.01 23.56
CA THR A 200 -11.44 7.01 23.29
C THR A 200 -11.80 5.60 23.78
N GLU A 201 -12.80 5.49 24.65
CA GLU A 201 -13.30 4.22 25.19
C GLU A 201 -14.43 3.70 24.29
N ASP A 202 -15.28 4.59 23.78
CA ASP A 202 -16.41 4.32 22.90
C ASP A 202 -16.02 4.30 21.41
N CYS A 203 -15.00 3.53 21.07
CA CYS A 203 -14.56 3.35 19.68
C CYS A 203 -14.48 1.86 19.30
N GLY A 204 -15.58 1.13 19.51
CA GLY A 204 -15.68 -0.32 19.25
C GLY A 204 -15.50 -0.74 17.79
N THR A 205 -15.75 0.17 16.84
CA THR A 205 -15.60 -0.09 15.39
C THR A 205 -14.20 0.27 14.85
N LEU A 206 -13.27 0.68 15.71
CA LEU A 206 -11.91 1.10 15.30
C LEU A 206 -11.21 0.03 14.47
N GLU A 207 -11.24 -1.24 14.90
CA GLU A 207 -10.59 -2.35 14.20
C GLU A 207 -11.22 -2.61 12.82
N GLU A 208 -12.53 -2.46 12.69
CA GLU A 208 -13.23 -2.58 11.41
C GLU A 208 -12.81 -1.46 10.46
N ARG A 209 -12.80 -0.21 10.94
CA ARG A 209 -12.31 0.94 10.17
C ARG A 209 -10.84 0.82 9.80
N LEU A 210 -10.02 0.22 10.66
CA LEU A 210 -8.62 -0.10 10.34
C LEU A 210 -8.54 -1.15 9.24
N LYS A 211 -9.34 -2.22 9.28
CA LYS A 211 -9.36 -3.24 8.21
C LYS A 211 -9.79 -2.66 6.87
N GLU A 212 -10.79 -1.77 6.85
CA GLU A 212 -11.18 -1.02 5.66
C GLU A 212 -10.02 -0.16 5.12
N PHE A 213 -9.27 0.50 6.01
CA PHE A 213 -8.08 1.27 5.66
C PHE A 213 -6.97 0.40 5.09
N VAL A 214 -6.73 -0.77 5.67
CA VAL A 214 -5.74 -1.70 5.13
C VAL A 214 -6.17 -2.20 3.75
N ALA A 215 -7.47 -2.47 3.55
CA ALA A 215 -7.99 -2.89 2.25
C ALA A 215 -7.79 -1.81 1.18
N SER A 216 -8.03 -0.53 1.47
CA SER A 216 -7.77 0.55 0.52
C SER A 216 -6.29 0.67 0.16
N LEU A 217 -5.38 0.58 1.15
CA LEU A 217 -3.93 0.53 0.89
C LEU A 217 -3.57 -0.63 -0.05
N PHE A 218 -4.12 -1.82 0.23
CA PHE A 218 -3.87 -3.01 -0.56
C PHE A 218 -4.35 -2.87 -2.00
N TRP A 219 -5.55 -2.33 -2.26
CA TRP A 219 -6.06 -2.22 -3.64
C TRP A 219 -5.25 -1.24 -4.49
N VAL A 220 -4.77 -0.15 -3.90
CA VAL A 220 -3.83 0.77 -4.57
C VAL A 220 -2.50 0.05 -4.87
N LEU A 221 -1.99 -0.69 -3.89
CA LEU A 221 -0.75 -1.47 -4.03
C LEU A 221 -0.87 -2.54 -5.13
N GLU A 222 -1.98 -3.28 -5.14
CA GLU A 222 -2.28 -4.32 -6.12
C GLU A 222 -2.42 -3.74 -7.53
N GLY A 223 -3.06 -2.57 -7.66
CA GLY A 223 -3.12 -1.82 -8.91
C GLY A 223 -1.73 -1.50 -9.44
N LYS A 224 -0.82 -0.99 -8.58
CA LYS A 224 0.57 -0.72 -8.96
C LYS A 224 1.38 -1.98 -9.29
N ARG A 225 1.09 -3.10 -8.63
CA ARG A 225 1.76 -4.38 -8.90
C ARG A 225 1.37 -4.95 -10.27
N LEU A 226 0.11 -4.78 -10.66
CA LEU A 226 -0.43 -5.25 -11.93
C LEU A 226 -0.20 -4.28 -13.09
N ASP A 227 0.20 -3.05 -12.80
CA ASP A 227 0.46 -2.04 -13.81
C ASP A 227 1.66 -2.43 -14.68
N ARG A 228 1.38 -2.65 -15.97
CA ARG A 228 2.38 -2.93 -17.02
C ARG A 228 2.63 -1.73 -17.93
N SER A 229 2.15 -0.54 -17.58
CA SER A 229 2.40 0.71 -18.31
C SER A 229 3.89 0.94 -18.57
N PHE A 230 4.76 0.48 -17.66
CA PHE A 230 6.20 0.54 -17.82
C PHE A 230 6.76 -0.25 -19.02
N GLU A 231 6.02 -1.23 -19.55
CA GLU A 231 6.38 -1.97 -20.76
C GLU A 231 6.16 -1.13 -22.04
N ARG A 232 5.34 -0.07 -21.97
CA ARG A 232 4.91 0.74 -23.12
C ARG A 232 5.76 1.97 -23.41
N GLN A 233 6.99 2.04 -22.91
CA GLN A 233 7.95 3.14 -23.16
C GLN A 233 7.45 4.54 -22.75
N GLU A 234 6.51 4.63 -21.81
CA GLU A 234 6.19 5.92 -21.19
C GLU A 234 7.41 6.40 -20.38
N ARG A 235 7.64 7.73 -20.37
CA ARG A 235 8.78 8.40 -19.71
C ARG A 235 8.66 8.34 -18.18
N ILE A 236 8.63 7.14 -17.60
CA ILE A 236 8.65 6.94 -16.16
C ILE A 236 10.09 7.17 -15.68
N PRO A 237 10.31 8.03 -14.67
CA PRO A 237 11.63 8.26 -14.10
C PRO A 237 12.26 6.97 -13.57
N MET A 238 13.55 6.73 -13.88
CA MET A 238 14.26 5.57 -13.37
C MET A 238 14.34 5.59 -11.83
N LEU A 239 14.06 4.43 -11.21
CA LEU A 239 14.19 4.24 -9.78
C LEU A 239 15.64 4.40 -9.34
N THR A 240 15.86 5.07 -8.22
CA THR A 240 17.21 5.41 -7.72
C THR A 240 17.32 5.22 -6.21
N ALA A 241 18.49 4.80 -5.75
CA ALA A 241 18.88 4.99 -4.35
C ALA A 241 19.16 6.49 -4.09
N PRO A 242 19.03 6.99 -2.85
CA PRO A 242 19.17 8.43 -2.56
C PRO A 242 20.46 9.06 -3.05
N PHE A 243 21.57 8.32 -3.00
CA PHE A 243 22.88 8.80 -3.44
C PHE A 243 23.06 8.78 -4.97
N GLU A 244 22.30 7.94 -5.70
CA GLU A 244 22.37 7.85 -7.17
C GLU A 244 21.71 9.07 -7.83
N LYS A 245 20.79 9.79 -7.16
CA LYS A 245 20.03 10.91 -7.75
C LYS A 245 20.91 11.99 -8.39
N LYS A 246 22.10 12.22 -7.85
CA LYS A 246 23.05 13.21 -8.37
C LYS A 246 23.76 12.73 -9.64
N ASP A 247 23.92 11.42 -9.78
CA ASP A 247 24.63 10.78 -10.89
C ASP A 247 23.72 10.58 -12.12
N MET A 248 22.46 11.03 -12.03
CA MET A 248 21.44 10.83 -13.06
C MET A 248 21.40 11.93 -14.12
N VAL A 249 22.16 13.00 -13.93
CA VAL A 249 22.19 14.15 -14.85
C VAL A 249 23.16 13.85 -16.00
N GLY A 250 22.68 13.93 -17.24
CA GLY A 250 23.51 13.75 -18.44
C GLY A 250 23.71 12.29 -18.89
N LEU A 251 22.93 11.34 -18.36
CA LEU A 251 22.93 9.96 -18.85
C LEU A 251 22.29 9.87 -20.24
N ASP A 252 22.91 9.05 -21.10
CA ASP A 252 22.33 8.63 -22.37
C ASP A 252 21.17 7.65 -22.11
N ILE A 253 19.95 8.19 -22.20
CA ILE A 253 18.68 7.47 -22.00
C ILE A 253 18.47 6.40 -23.09
N ASP A 254 19.11 6.57 -24.26
CA ASP A 254 18.97 5.67 -25.39
C ASP A 254 19.97 4.51 -25.39
N SER A 255 20.92 4.53 -24.46
CA SER A 255 21.88 3.45 -24.28
C SER A 255 21.19 2.12 -23.96
N ARG A 256 21.63 1.05 -24.62
CA ARG A 256 21.19 -0.33 -24.32
C ARG A 256 21.38 -0.68 -22.84
N THR A 257 22.45 -0.21 -22.22
CA THR A 257 22.73 -0.44 -20.80
C THR A 257 21.72 0.28 -19.91
N TYR A 258 21.40 1.53 -20.23
CA TYR A 258 20.39 2.31 -19.49
C TYR A 258 19.03 1.61 -19.53
N ARG A 259 18.57 1.19 -20.72
CA ARG A 259 17.30 0.47 -20.89
C ARG A 259 17.24 -0.83 -20.09
N LYS A 260 18.34 -1.60 -20.04
CA LYS A 260 18.43 -2.81 -19.21
C LYS A 260 18.39 -2.50 -17.71
N ARG A 261 19.11 -1.48 -17.23
CA ARG A 261 19.04 -1.05 -15.82
C ARG A 261 17.61 -0.68 -15.45
N TYR A 262 17.00 0.19 -16.25
CA TYR A 262 15.62 0.61 -16.06
C TYR A 262 14.66 -0.58 -15.95
N GLN A 263 14.68 -1.49 -16.94
CA GLN A 263 13.83 -2.67 -16.95
C GLN A 263 14.07 -3.59 -15.73
N GLY A 264 15.34 -3.82 -15.38
CA GLY A 264 15.71 -4.64 -14.25
C GLY A 264 15.27 -4.05 -12.91
N ARG A 265 15.42 -2.73 -12.71
CA ARG A 265 15.02 -2.02 -11.49
C ARG A 265 13.50 -2.03 -11.30
N LEU A 266 12.75 -1.81 -12.37
CA LEU A 266 11.29 -1.92 -12.32
C LEU A 266 10.83 -3.33 -11.99
N ARG A 267 11.46 -4.35 -12.60
CA ARG A 267 11.13 -5.74 -12.31
C ARG A 267 11.45 -6.12 -10.86
N LYS A 268 12.55 -5.60 -10.32
CA LYS A 268 12.86 -5.70 -8.89
C LYS A 268 11.77 -5.06 -8.04
N GLN A 269 11.28 -3.87 -8.41
CA GLN A 269 10.19 -3.19 -7.73
C GLN A 269 8.88 -3.99 -7.78
N THR A 270 8.56 -4.64 -8.91
CA THR A 270 7.44 -5.60 -8.98
C THR A 270 7.60 -6.71 -7.96
N GLY A 271 8.81 -7.24 -7.77
CA GLY A 271 9.12 -8.21 -6.71
C GLY A 271 8.84 -7.68 -5.31
N ASP A 272 9.27 -6.44 -5.01
CA ASP A 272 8.95 -5.78 -3.74
C ASP A 272 7.43 -5.64 -3.51
N LEU A 273 6.69 -5.24 -4.55
CA LEU A 273 5.23 -5.11 -4.48
C LEU A 273 4.54 -6.47 -4.31
N CYS A 274 5.01 -7.54 -4.96
CA CYS A 274 4.53 -8.90 -4.71
C CYS A 274 4.70 -9.30 -3.24
N LEU A 275 5.85 -8.97 -2.65
CA LEU A 275 6.12 -9.31 -1.25
C LEU A 275 5.21 -8.54 -0.28
N LEU A 276 5.01 -7.23 -0.50
CA LEU A 276 4.05 -6.43 0.27
C LEU A 276 2.60 -6.89 0.08
N ALA A 277 2.27 -7.46 -1.08
CA ALA A 277 0.95 -8.01 -1.40
C ALA A 277 0.74 -9.44 -0.86
N GLY A 278 1.68 -10.01 -0.09
CA GLY A 278 1.56 -11.36 0.45
C GLY A 278 1.77 -12.49 -0.57
N LEU A 279 2.56 -12.25 -1.61
CA LEU A 279 2.89 -13.22 -2.67
C LEU A 279 4.41 -13.51 -2.71
N PRO A 280 4.98 -14.22 -1.72
CA PRO A 280 6.43 -14.43 -1.62
C PRO A 280 7.00 -15.29 -2.75
N GLY A 281 6.33 -16.36 -3.18
CA GLY A 281 6.79 -17.19 -4.31
C GLY A 281 6.90 -16.41 -5.62
N GLU A 282 5.88 -15.59 -5.93
CA GLU A 282 5.91 -14.68 -7.08
C GLU A 282 6.99 -13.60 -6.94
N ALA A 283 7.21 -13.08 -5.73
CA ALA A 283 8.27 -12.12 -5.48
C ALA A 283 9.64 -12.71 -5.83
N VAL A 284 9.92 -13.95 -5.45
CA VAL A 284 11.19 -14.64 -5.78
C VAL A 284 11.37 -14.78 -7.30
N LEU A 285 10.31 -15.14 -8.04
CA LEU A 285 10.36 -15.20 -9.51
C LEU A 285 10.68 -13.85 -10.15
N GLN A 286 10.06 -12.76 -9.65
CA GLN A 286 10.33 -11.42 -10.16
C GLN A 286 11.76 -10.96 -9.84
N TYR A 287 12.26 -11.25 -8.64
CA TYR A 287 13.65 -10.96 -8.30
C TYR A 287 14.64 -11.75 -9.15
N GLN A 288 14.36 -13.03 -9.41
CA GLN A 288 15.22 -13.84 -10.28
C GLN A 288 15.27 -13.28 -11.70
N ALA A 289 14.12 -12.91 -12.27
CA ALA A 289 14.09 -12.30 -13.60
C ALA A 289 14.75 -10.90 -13.62
N ALA A 290 14.68 -10.13 -12.53
CA ALA A 290 15.41 -8.88 -12.39
C ALA A 290 16.93 -9.11 -12.36
N LEU A 291 17.41 -10.13 -11.64
CA LEU A 291 18.83 -10.48 -11.57
C LEU A 291 19.43 -10.76 -12.94
N ASP A 292 18.73 -11.52 -13.78
CA ASP A 292 19.21 -11.88 -15.12
C ASP A 292 19.43 -10.65 -16.00
N ILE A 293 18.58 -9.63 -15.85
CA ILE A 293 18.70 -8.35 -16.57
C ILE A 293 19.80 -7.48 -15.97
N LEU A 294 19.78 -7.30 -14.64
CA LEU A 294 20.66 -6.36 -13.93
C LEU A 294 22.14 -6.79 -13.95
N LYS A 295 22.41 -8.11 -13.92
CA LYS A 295 23.78 -8.64 -14.06
C LYS A 295 24.39 -8.27 -15.41
N VAL A 296 23.61 -8.36 -16.49
CA VAL A 296 24.08 -7.97 -17.83
C VAL A 296 24.30 -6.46 -17.95
N ALA A 297 23.56 -5.65 -17.16
CA ALA A 297 23.74 -4.21 -17.09
C ALA A 297 24.80 -3.74 -16.07
N ALA A 298 25.48 -4.68 -15.42
CA ALA A 298 26.44 -4.47 -14.34
C ALA A 298 25.89 -3.56 -13.21
N ASP A 299 24.59 -3.67 -12.89
CA ASP A 299 23.93 -2.85 -11.88
C ASP A 299 24.00 -3.52 -10.50
N TRP A 300 25.22 -3.61 -9.95
CA TRP A 300 25.53 -4.46 -8.80
C TRP A 300 24.80 -4.07 -7.52
N LEU A 301 24.48 -2.79 -7.33
CA LEU A 301 23.72 -2.32 -6.18
C LEU A 301 22.31 -2.93 -6.16
N TRP A 302 21.66 -2.94 -7.32
CA TRP A 302 20.30 -3.46 -7.47
C TRP A 302 20.28 -4.98 -7.57
N VAL A 303 21.35 -5.61 -8.07
CA VAL A 303 21.59 -7.07 -7.93
C VAL A 303 21.62 -7.47 -6.44
N ALA A 304 22.33 -6.72 -5.60
CA ALA A 304 22.37 -6.97 -4.15
C ALA A 304 20.97 -6.91 -3.52
N ALA A 305 20.17 -5.91 -3.91
CA ALA A 305 18.80 -5.75 -3.43
C ALA A 305 17.85 -6.86 -3.89
N CYS A 306 18.08 -7.45 -5.06
CA CYS A 306 17.32 -8.63 -5.49
C CYS A 306 17.66 -9.83 -4.60
N TYR A 307 18.94 -10.08 -4.31
CA TYR A 307 19.33 -11.17 -3.40
C TYR A 307 18.77 -10.98 -1.99
N GLU A 308 18.86 -9.78 -1.43
CA GLU A 308 18.24 -9.46 -0.13
C GLU A 308 16.71 -9.68 -0.17
N GLY A 309 16.04 -9.23 -1.24
CA GLY A 309 14.60 -9.41 -1.44
C GLY A 309 14.19 -10.89 -1.51
N MET A 310 14.94 -11.72 -2.24
CA MET A 310 14.69 -13.17 -2.30
C MET A 310 14.85 -13.84 -0.94
N CYS A 311 15.88 -13.45 -0.18
CA CYS A 311 16.07 -13.94 1.18
C CYS A 311 14.88 -13.58 2.06
N SER A 312 14.48 -12.31 2.06
CA SER A 312 13.34 -11.83 2.84
C SER A 312 12.04 -12.54 2.43
N ALA A 313 11.78 -12.71 1.13
CA ALA A 313 10.61 -13.44 0.64
C ALA A 313 10.59 -14.91 1.07
N SER A 314 11.76 -15.54 1.19
CA SER A 314 11.87 -16.95 1.59
C SER A 314 11.80 -17.16 3.12
N VAL A 315 12.10 -16.11 3.88
CA VAL A 315 12.01 -16.10 5.35
C VAL A 315 10.63 -15.67 5.83
N SER A 316 9.93 -14.86 5.02
CA SER A 316 8.54 -14.50 5.21
C SER A 316 7.69 -15.75 5.43
N LYS A 317 7.42 -16.06 6.70
CA LYS A 317 6.44 -17.08 7.06
C LYS A 317 5.10 -16.60 6.53
N VAL A 318 4.60 -17.25 5.48
CA VAL A 318 3.17 -17.35 5.30
C VAL A 318 2.76 -18.44 6.28
N GLU A 319 2.33 -18.05 7.47
CA GLU A 319 1.67 -19.02 8.33
C GLU A 319 0.44 -19.48 7.54
N PRO A 320 0.32 -20.79 7.19
CA PRO A 320 -0.95 -21.26 6.66
C PRO A 320 -1.97 -20.90 7.73
N GLN A 321 -3.05 -20.23 7.31
CA GLN A 321 -4.25 -20.11 8.12
C GLN A 321 -4.57 -21.55 8.54
N VAL A 322 -4.16 -21.93 9.74
CA VAL A 322 -4.64 -23.15 10.37
C VAL A 322 -6.12 -22.85 10.45
N GLU A 323 -6.90 -23.50 9.57
CA GLU A 323 -8.33 -23.63 9.75
C GLU A 323 -8.52 -23.82 11.23
N LYS A 324 -9.19 -22.88 11.89
CA LYS A 324 -9.58 -23.03 13.29
C LYS A 324 -10.45 -24.28 13.29
N THR A 325 -9.81 -25.43 13.45
CA THR A 325 -10.44 -26.70 13.73
C THR A 325 -11.06 -26.44 15.09
N SER A 326 -12.32 -26.05 15.03
CA SER A 326 -13.22 -26.14 16.14
C SER A 326 -12.95 -27.48 16.79
N PHE A 327 -12.69 -27.45 18.10
CA PHE A 327 -12.50 -28.64 18.91
C PHE A 327 -13.60 -29.66 18.56
N GLN A 328 -13.28 -30.65 17.73
CA GLN A 328 -14.12 -31.82 17.60
C GLN A 328 -13.92 -32.60 18.88
N ARG A 329 -14.93 -32.55 19.74
CA ARG A 329 -15.00 -33.40 20.92
C ARG A 329 -14.92 -34.85 20.45
N ASN A 330 -13.94 -35.57 20.99
CA ASN A 330 -13.75 -37.00 20.83
C ASN A 330 -15.09 -37.73 20.86
N MET A 331 -15.47 -38.34 19.75
CA MET A 331 -16.37 -39.50 19.77
C MET A 331 -15.49 -40.74 19.65
N SER A 332 -15.35 -41.40 20.79
CA SER A 332 -14.81 -42.75 20.93
C SER A 332 -15.54 -43.77 20.06
N PHE A 333 -14.82 -44.81 19.65
CA PHE A 333 -15.23 -46.05 18.97
C PHE A 333 -15.37 -46.04 17.43
N SER A 334 -14.33 -46.54 16.74
CA SER A 334 -14.48 -47.72 15.87
C SER A 334 -13.13 -48.41 15.61
N MET A 335 -13.17 -49.74 15.54
CA MET A 335 -12.06 -50.69 15.50
C MET A 335 -11.54 -50.97 14.07
N LYS A 336 -10.22 -51.20 13.99
CA LYS A 336 -9.46 -52.17 13.14
C LYS A 336 -9.28 -51.99 11.61
N ARG A 337 -7.97 -52.08 11.27
CA ARG A 337 -7.22 -52.68 10.11
C ARG A 337 -6.35 -51.60 9.44
N GLY A 338 -5.05 -51.71 9.23
CA GLY A 338 -4.10 -52.82 9.14
C GLY A 338 -3.32 -52.69 7.81
N ALA A 339 -1.97 -52.72 7.87
CA ALA A 339 -0.93 -52.66 6.81
C ALA A 339 -0.14 -51.31 6.81
N SER A 340 1.08 -51.20 7.35
CA SER A 340 2.38 -51.84 7.05
C SER A 340 3.08 -51.35 5.76
N ALA A 341 4.26 -50.75 5.97
CA ALA A 341 5.43 -50.64 5.10
C ALA A 341 5.31 -49.76 3.82
N LEU A 342 6.07 -48.66 3.79
CA LEU A 342 7.07 -48.33 2.76
C LEU A 342 7.76 -47.00 3.14
N ASN A 343 8.81 -47.11 3.96
CA ASN A 343 9.87 -46.11 4.03
C ASN A 343 11.11 -46.72 3.35
N GLU A 344 11.93 -45.86 2.76
CA GLU A 344 13.27 -46.10 2.18
C GLU A 344 13.38 -46.46 0.68
N ALA A 345 13.51 -45.40 -0.13
CA ALA A 345 14.49 -45.31 -1.23
C ALA A 345 14.79 -43.81 -1.44
N GLY A 346 15.93 -43.29 -0.96
CA GLY A 346 17.15 -43.11 -1.77
C GLY A 346 17.08 -41.82 -2.59
N LEU A 347 17.38 -40.64 -2.02
CA LEU A 347 18.71 -40.02 -2.03
C LEU A 347 19.54 -40.30 -3.30
N LEU A 348 19.87 -39.21 -4.02
CA LEU A 348 20.80 -39.06 -5.15
C LEU A 348 20.22 -39.01 -6.58
N ILE A 349 19.41 -37.99 -6.90
CA ILE A 349 19.42 -37.37 -8.25
C ILE A 349 19.27 -35.85 -8.09
N GLY A 350 20.29 -35.11 -8.53
CA GLY A 350 20.23 -33.66 -8.64
C GLY A 350 19.40 -33.22 -9.84
N SER A 351 18.69 -32.11 -9.68
CA SER A 351 18.09 -31.29 -10.73
C SER A 351 16.95 -31.91 -11.56
N LEU A 352 15.83 -31.19 -11.61
CA LEU A 352 14.72 -31.34 -12.57
C LEU A 352 13.78 -32.56 -12.45
N THR A 353 13.10 -32.71 -11.31
CA THR A 353 11.75 -33.31 -11.32
C THR A 353 10.79 -32.48 -10.51
N ARG A 354 10.05 -31.64 -11.23
CA ARG A 354 8.82 -30.98 -10.82
C ARG A 354 7.85 -32.08 -10.38
N ALA A 355 7.68 -32.27 -9.08
CA ALA A 355 6.63 -33.14 -8.56
C ALA A 355 5.28 -32.53 -8.97
N TYR A 356 4.59 -33.21 -9.89
CA TYR A 356 3.17 -33.03 -10.07
C TYR A 356 2.50 -33.70 -8.86
N SER A 357 2.34 -32.95 -7.77
CA SER A 357 1.35 -33.30 -6.76
C SER A 357 -0.02 -33.11 -7.41
N ASN A 358 -0.77 -34.21 -7.49
CA ASN A 358 -2.14 -34.20 -7.96
C ASN A 358 -2.92 -33.19 -7.11
N GLY A 359 -3.54 -32.23 -7.80
CA GLY A 359 -4.13 -31.04 -7.21
C GLY A 359 -5.14 -31.37 -6.13
N LEU A 360 -4.92 -30.78 -4.95
CA LEU A 360 -5.91 -30.35 -3.96
C LEU A 360 -5.18 -29.74 -2.72
N ASP A 361 -4.15 -28.92 -2.94
CA ASP A 361 -3.59 -28.10 -1.86
C ASP A 361 -3.17 -26.72 -2.40
N LEU A 362 -4.10 -25.76 -2.35
CA LEU A 362 -3.88 -24.38 -2.79
C LEU A 362 -3.08 -23.55 -1.77
N THR A 363 -2.69 -24.13 -0.63
CA THR A 363 -2.02 -23.41 0.45
C THR A 363 -0.50 -23.36 0.28
N ASP A 364 0.11 -24.37 -0.36
CA ASP A 364 1.58 -24.48 -0.53
C ASP A 364 2.11 -23.82 -1.84
N ASP A 365 1.23 -23.46 -2.78
CA ASP A 365 1.64 -22.82 -4.04
C ASP A 365 2.25 -21.41 -3.81
N ARG A 366 2.01 -20.79 -2.64
CA ARG A 366 2.52 -19.45 -2.27
C ARG A 366 4.00 -19.43 -1.90
N LEU A 367 4.50 -20.53 -1.35
CA LEU A 367 5.91 -20.71 -1.01
C LEU A 367 6.68 -21.42 -2.12
N ARG A 368 5.98 -21.84 -3.18
CA ARG A 368 6.60 -22.38 -4.37
C ARG A 368 7.62 -21.38 -4.90
N ASN A 369 8.81 -21.88 -5.21
CA ASN A 369 9.98 -21.12 -5.65
C ASN A 369 10.76 -20.37 -4.55
N CYS A 370 10.33 -20.40 -3.28
CA CYS A 370 11.14 -19.86 -2.17
C CYS A 370 12.44 -20.66 -1.97
N LEU A 371 13.46 -19.97 -1.47
CA LEU A 371 14.79 -20.53 -1.21
C LEU A 371 14.78 -21.47 0.00
N LEU A 372 15.63 -22.50 -0.05
CA LEU A 372 15.86 -23.34 1.12
C LEU A 372 16.64 -22.55 2.20
N PRO A 373 16.52 -22.92 3.49
CA PRO A 373 17.19 -22.22 4.59
C PRO A 373 18.71 -22.05 4.42
N ARG A 374 19.38 -23.01 3.78
CA ARG A 374 20.82 -22.92 3.47
C ARG A 374 21.10 -21.87 2.39
N ASP A 375 20.32 -21.91 1.31
CA ASP A 375 20.45 -20.98 0.18
C ASP A 375 20.17 -19.53 0.61
N VAL A 376 19.26 -19.30 1.57
CA VAL A 376 19.01 -17.98 2.15
C VAL A 376 20.29 -17.36 2.73
N VAL A 377 21.10 -18.15 3.43
CA VAL A 377 22.35 -17.66 4.04
C VAL A 377 23.37 -17.30 2.98
N ASP A 378 23.48 -18.14 1.94
CA ASP A 378 24.40 -17.90 0.83
C ASP A 378 24.00 -16.67 0.02
N LYS A 379 22.70 -16.47 -0.21
CA LYS A 379 22.15 -15.30 -0.91
C LYS A 379 22.34 -14.01 -0.12
N TYR A 380 22.20 -14.02 1.21
CA TYR A 380 22.58 -12.87 2.03
C TYR A 380 24.08 -12.57 1.92
N ARG A 381 24.94 -13.60 1.87
CA ARG A 381 26.39 -13.40 1.67
C ARG A 381 26.68 -12.73 0.33
N GLU A 382 26.04 -13.17 -0.74
CA GLU A 382 26.15 -12.53 -2.05
C GLU A 382 25.64 -11.07 -2.02
N ALA A 383 24.50 -10.81 -1.36
CA ALA A 383 23.98 -9.45 -1.20
C ALA A 383 24.99 -8.53 -0.50
N MET A 384 25.57 -8.97 0.62
CA MET A 384 26.57 -8.21 1.38
C MET A 384 27.84 -7.95 0.55
N MET A 385 28.32 -8.96 -0.19
CA MET A 385 29.47 -8.81 -1.09
C MET A 385 29.24 -7.74 -2.17
N HIS A 386 28.02 -7.60 -2.67
CA HIS A 386 27.69 -6.58 -3.65
C HIS A 386 27.47 -5.20 -3.01
N TYR A 387 26.83 -5.14 -1.83
CA TYR A 387 26.65 -3.87 -1.11
C TYR A 387 27.96 -3.21 -0.70
N SER A 388 28.94 -3.99 -0.24
CA SER A 388 30.25 -3.50 0.21
C SER A 388 31.06 -2.77 -0.87
N LYS A 389 30.68 -2.93 -2.15
CA LYS A 389 31.27 -2.18 -3.28
C LYS A 389 30.90 -0.70 -3.26
N PHE A 390 29.88 -0.29 -2.49
CA PHE A 390 29.33 1.06 -2.50
C PHE A 390 29.46 1.71 -1.13
N LYS A 391 30.40 2.68 -0.99
CA LYS A 391 30.63 3.42 0.27
C LYS A 391 29.36 4.06 0.85
N ASN A 392 28.47 4.54 -0.02
CA ASN A 392 27.22 5.20 0.38
C ASN A 392 26.07 4.22 0.70
N ALA A 393 26.30 2.91 0.58
CA ALA A 393 25.33 1.86 0.92
C ALA A 393 25.63 1.14 2.25
N GLY A 394 26.61 1.61 3.04
CA GLY A 394 27.02 0.94 4.28
C GLY A 394 25.89 0.74 5.32
N ILE A 395 24.88 1.63 5.31
CA ILE A 395 23.68 1.45 6.16
C ILE A 395 22.86 0.24 5.71
N ILE A 396 22.68 0.07 4.41
CA ILE A 396 21.96 -1.07 3.84
C ILE A 396 22.72 -2.36 4.07
N GLU A 397 24.04 -2.33 3.86
CA GLU A 397 24.92 -3.46 4.13
C GLU A 397 24.79 -3.92 5.59
N LEU A 398 24.93 -3.00 6.55
CA LEU A 398 24.83 -3.31 7.97
C LEU A 398 23.45 -3.88 8.34
N GLU A 399 22.38 -3.30 7.81
CA GLU A 399 21.03 -3.83 8.06
C GLU A 399 20.83 -5.22 7.44
N ALA A 400 21.37 -5.48 6.24
CA ALA A 400 21.36 -6.80 5.63
C ALA A 400 22.13 -7.83 6.49
N CYS A 401 23.30 -7.46 7.04
CA CYS A 401 24.04 -8.28 8.00
C CYS A 401 23.19 -8.63 9.23
N LEU A 402 22.52 -7.63 9.83
CA LEU A 402 21.67 -7.83 11.01
C LEU A 402 20.49 -8.76 10.71
N LYS A 403 19.85 -8.61 9.54
CA LYS A 403 18.78 -9.50 9.09
C LYS A 403 19.28 -10.94 8.94
N ALA A 404 20.40 -11.14 8.24
CA ALA A 404 21.00 -12.46 8.05
C ALA A 404 21.31 -13.15 9.39
N CYS A 405 21.89 -12.43 10.35
CA CYS A 405 22.15 -12.93 11.70
C CYS A 405 20.86 -13.37 12.41
N ARG A 406 19.79 -12.57 12.34
CA ARG A 406 18.49 -12.92 12.94
C ARG A 406 17.89 -14.18 12.33
N VAL A 407 17.96 -14.31 11.01
CA VAL A 407 17.48 -15.49 10.28
C VAL A 407 18.24 -16.75 10.72
N LEU A 408 19.57 -16.65 10.81
CA LEU A 408 20.43 -17.74 11.28
C LEU A 408 20.10 -18.18 12.71
N ILE A 409 19.91 -17.23 13.63
CA ILE A 409 19.51 -17.53 15.02
C ILE A 409 18.16 -18.24 15.04
N LYS A 410 17.17 -17.76 14.28
CA LYS A 410 15.84 -18.38 14.18
C LYS A 410 15.88 -19.80 13.60
N HIS A 411 16.77 -20.06 12.64
CA HIS A 411 16.94 -21.40 12.07
C HIS A 411 17.60 -22.36 13.07
N LYS A 412 18.63 -21.91 13.78
CA LYS A 412 19.31 -22.72 14.80
C LYS A 412 18.40 -23.05 15.99
N ALA A 413 17.52 -22.14 16.39
CA ALA A 413 16.59 -22.37 17.50
C ALA A 413 15.46 -23.38 17.19
N LYS A 414 15.31 -23.81 15.93
CA LYS A 414 14.28 -24.78 15.49
C LYS A 414 14.85 -26.19 15.24
N LEU A 415 16.17 -26.32 15.20
CA LEU A 415 16.89 -27.60 15.18
C LEU A 415 17.09 -28.06 16.62
#